data_AF-A0A553P156-F1
#
_entry.id   AF-A0A553P156-F1
#
_cell.length_a   1.000
_cell.length_b   1.000
_cell.length_c   1.000
_cell.angle_alpha   90.00
_cell.angle_beta   90.00
_cell.angle_gamma   90.00
#
_symmetry.space_group_name_H-M   'P 1'
#
loop_
_entity.id
_entity.type
_entity.pdbx_description
1 polymer ?
#
loop_
_entity_poly.entity_id
_entity_poly.type
_entity_poly.pdbx_seq_one_letter_code
_entity_poly.pdbx_strand_id
1 'polypeptide(L)'
;MKSTMRRWTVRESVSAALSVCVVYHLLAATCSRACSLHLEGDVRQRKLFSFQKFFLRIGTDGKVNGTKSEDDPFSVLEITSVDVGIVAIRGLGSNLYLAISKKGRLYGARNYGLNCHLKERIEENGYNTYASAHWRKRKRQMFVALSPHGRPQRGRRNRRKNTSTHFLPIAL
;
A
#
# COMPACT_ATOMS: atom_id res chain seq x y z
N MET A 1 -33.24 -12.85 69.45
CA MET A 1 -33.49 -13.76 68.31
C MET A 1 -32.92 -13.12 67.05
N LYS A 2 -31.65 -13.39 66.73
CA LYS A 2 -31.14 -14.05 65.49
C LYS A 2 -31.78 -13.57 64.17
N SER A 3 -31.03 -12.81 63.38
CA SER A 3 -30.90 -13.08 61.94
C SER A 3 -29.49 -12.70 61.48
N THR A 4 -28.79 -13.70 60.95
CA THR A 4 -27.36 -13.70 60.66
C THR A 4 -27.17 -13.55 59.15
N MET A 5 -26.50 -12.49 58.73
CA MET A 5 -26.16 -12.22 57.33
C MET A 5 -25.09 -13.22 56.87
N ARG A 6 -25.42 -14.09 55.89
CA ARG A 6 -24.46 -15.05 55.33
C ARG A 6 -23.58 -14.37 54.27
N ARG A 7 -22.27 -14.46 54.53
CA ARG A 7 -21.14 -14.02 53.72
C ARG A 7 -21.04 -14.89 52.46
N TRP A 8 -21.16 -14.29 51.28
CA TRP A 8 -20.84 -14.95 50.01
C TRP A 8 -19.32 -15.08 49.85
N THR A 9 -18.85 -16.29 49.60
CA THR A 9 -17.44 -16.65 49.42
C THR A 9 -16.97 -16.46 47.98
N VAL A 10 -15.79 -15.86 47.81
CA VAL A 10 -15.12 -15.42 46.56
C VAL A 10 -14.59 -16.58 45.69
N ARG A 11 -15.15 -17.79 45.77
CA ARG A 11 -14.62 -18.98 45.07
C ARG A 11 -15.36 -19.42 43.81
N GLU A 12 -16.47 -18.78 43.45
CA GLU A 12 -17.24 -19.15 42.24
C GLU A 12 -17.01 -18.22 41.03
N SER A 13 -16.22 -17.15 41.17
CA SER A 13 -16.02 -16.17 40.09
C SER A 13 -14.81 -16.45 39.18
N VAL A 14 -13.93 -17.40 39.55
CA VAL A 14 -12.70 -17.68 38.78
C VAL A 14 -12.91 -18.63 37.60
N SER A 15 -13.93 -19.49 37.62
CA SER A 15 -14.18 -20.44 36.52
C SER A 15 -14.81 -19.79 35.29
N ALA A 16 -15.61 -18.74 35.46
CA ALA A 16 -16.26 -18.05 34.34
C ALA A 16 -15.32 -17.08 33.61
N ALA A 17 -14.40 -16.42 34.34
CA ALA A 17 -13.48 -15.45 33.77
C ALA A 17 -12.37 -16.09 32.90
N LEU A 18 -11.89 -17.28 33.28
CA LEU A 18 -10.89 -18.02 32.49
C LEU A 18 -11.48 -18.53 31.17
N SER A 19 -12.75 -18.92 31.15
CA SER A 19 -13.44 -19.36 29.93
C SER A 19 -13.61 -18.21 28.92
N VAL A 20 -14.02 -17.02 29.39
CA VAL A 20 -14.17 -15.84 28.51
C VAL A 20 -12.83 -15.34 27.97
N CYS A 21 -11.77 -15.38 28.78
CA CYS A 21 -10.43 -14.92 28.36
C CYS A 21 -9.79 -15.85 27.33
N VAL A 22 -9.93 -17.17 27.50
CA VAL A 22 -9.45 -18.17 26.54
C VAL A 22 -10.27 -18.12 25.24
N VAL A 23 -11.58 -17.89 25.31
CA VAL A 23 -12.44 -17.70 24.13
C VAL A 23 -12.10 -16.38 23.41
N TYR A 24 -11.82 -15.29 24.12
CA TYR A 24 -11.33 -14.05 23.49
C TYR A 24 -9.94 -14.22 22.86
N HIS A 25 -9.03 -14.94 23.49
CA HIS A 25 -7.73 -15.23 22.92
C HIS A 25 -7.81 -16.18 21.71
N LEU A 26 -8.72 -17.17 21.73
CA LEU A 26 -8.94 -18.07 20.60
C LEU A 26 -9.67 -17.39 19.44
N LEU A 27 -10.66 -16.52 19.70
CA LEU A 27 -11.35 -15.72 18.67
C LEU A 27 -10.46 -14.61 18.09
N ALA A 28 -9.59 -14.00 18.90
CA ALA A 28 -8.58 -13.05 18.40
C ALA A 28 -7.48 -13.77 17.58
N ALA A 29 -7.13 -15.01 17.94
CA ALA A 29 -6.17 -15.83 17.21
C ALA A 29 -6.73 -16.37 15.88
N THR A 30 -8.02 -16.70 15.79
CA THR A 30 -8.67 -17.11 14.53
C THR A 30 -8.92 -15.94 13.59
N CYS A 31 -9.19 -14.73 14.12
CA CYS A 31 -9.24 -13.51 13.32
C CYS A 31 -7.85 -13.16 12.75
N SER A 32 -6.77 -13.36 13.52
CA SER A 32 -5.41 -13.11 13.02
C SER A 32 -4.97 -14.10 11.94
N ARG A 33 -5.33 -15.39 12.04
CA ARG A 33 -4.88 -16.41 11.06
C ARG A 33 -5.67 -16.39 9.75
N ALA A 34 -6.97 -16.07 9.78
CA ALA A 34 -7.77 -15.95 8.55
C ALA A 34 -7.50 -14.63 7.80
N CYS A 35 -7.18 -13.55 8.53
CA CYS A 35 -6.95 -12.24 7.93
C CYS A 35 -5.53 -12.08 7.35
N SER A 36 -4.55 -12.85 7.84
CA SER A 36 -3.20 -12.89 7.27
C SER A 36 -3.07 -13.75 6.00
N LEU A 37 -4.02 -14.64 5.73
CA LEU A 37 -3.97 -15.55 4.56
C LEU A 37 -4.70 -15.01 3.31
N HIS A 38 -5.34 -13.84 3.40
CA HIS A 38 -6.09 -13.25 2.26
C HIS A 38 -5.33 -12.14 1.52
N LEU A 39 -4.30 -11.53 2.14
CA LEU A 39 -3.66 -10.33 1.61
C LEU A 39 -2.35 -10.58 0.84
N GLU A 40 -1.89 -11.83 0.79
CA GLU A 40 -0.85 -12.27 -0.14
C GLU A 40 -1.52 -12.84 -1.39
N GLY A 41 -1.57 -12.06 -2.49
CA GLY A 41 -1.84 -12.64 -3.81
C GLY A 41 -2.87 -11.98 -4.71
N ASP A 42 -3.48 -10.84 -4.37
CA ASP A 42 -4.27 -10.11 -5.39
C ASP A 42 -3.33 -9.43 -6.38
N VAL A 43 -3.16 -10.07 -7.53
CA VAL A 43 -2.43 -9.56 -8.69
C VAL A 43 -3.45 -8.91 -9.60
N ARG A 44 -3.30 -7.60 -9.83
CA ARG A 44 -4.22 -6.84 -10.68
C ARG A 44 -3.48 -6.09 -11.78
N GLN A 45 -3.91 -6.31 -13.01
CA GLN A 45 -3.43 -5.55 -14.16
C GLN A 45 -4.22 -4.26 -14.30
N ARG A 46 -3.52 -3.12 -14.31
CA ARG A 46 -4.11 -1.79 -14.31
C ARG A 46 -3.26 -0.83 -15.14
N LYS A 47 -3.87 0.26 -15.60
CA LYS A 47 -3.17 1.50 -15.95
C LYS A 47 -3.25 2.47 -14.78
N LEU A 48 -2.18 3.22 -14.52
CA LEU A 48 -2.20 4.29 -13.51
C LEU A 48 -2.33 5.66 -14.19
N PHE A 49 -3.54 6.18 -14.23
CA PHE A 49 -3.83 7.48 -14.82
C PHE A 49 -3.62 8.61 -13.80
N SER A 50 -2.59 9.42 -13.99
CA SER A 50 -2.30 10.54 -13.10
C SER A 50 -3.35 11.63 -13.19
N PHE A 51 -3.55 12.36 -12.09
CA PHE A 51 -4.38 13.57 -12.06
C PHE A 51 -3.98 14.58 -13.14
N GLN A 52 -2.68 14.62 -13.49
CA GLN A 52 -2.12 15.47 -14.54
C GLN A 52 -2.44 15.00 -15.97
N LYS A 53 -3.31 14.00 -16.14
CA LYS A 53 -3.80 13.47 -17.42
C LYS A 53 -2.72 12.75 -18.24
N PHE A 54 -1.94 11.92 -17.56
CA PHE A 54 -0.97 11.00 -18.18
C PHE A 54 -1.06 9.61 -17.55
N PHE A 55 -0.93 8.56 -18.36
CA PHE A 55 -0.65 7.22 -17.87
C PHE A 55 0.80 7.10 -17.43
N LEU A 56 1.03 6.50 -16.27
CA LEU A 56 2.37 6.18 -15.81
C LEU A 56 2.99 5.11 -16.70
N ARG A 57 4.20 5.38 -17.20
CA ARG A 57 4.93 4.56 -18.15
C ARG A 57 6.29 4.17 -17.58
N ILE A 58 6.68 2.91 -17.75
CA ILE A 58 8.01 2.39 -17.39
C ILE A 58 8.67 1.85 -18.66
N GLY A 59 9.60 2.62 -19.24
CA GLY A 59 10.32 2.22 -20.45
C GLY A 59 11.36 1.12 -20.19
N THR A 60 11.75 0.41 -21.26
CA THR A 60 12.80 -0.63 -21.22
C THR A 60 14.19 -0.09 -20.85
N ASP A 61 14.41 1.21 -21.05
CA ASP A 61 15.61 1.94 -20.61
C ASP A 61 15.61 2.26 -19.10
N GLY A 62 14.56 1.84 -18.37
CA GLY A 62 14.39 2.10 -16.94
C GLY A 62 13.93 3.53 -16.62
N LYS A 63 13.59 4.35 -17.63
CA LYS A 63 12.98 5.66 -17.38
C LYS A 63 11.50 5.51 -17.04
N VAL A 64 11.09 6.28 -16.05
CA VAL A 64 9.69 6.42 -15.65
C VAL A 64 9.21 7.79 -16.09
N ASN A 65 8.10 7.85 -16.83
CA ASN A 65 7.50 9.09 -17.31
C ASN A 65 5.98 8.95 -17.46
N GLY A 66 5.32 9.99 -17.93
CA GLY A 66 3.92 9.99 -18.33
C GLY A 66 3.78 9.89 -19.85
N THR A 67 2.77 9.16 -20.31
CA THR A 67 2.32 9.11 -21.72
C THR A 67 0.84 9.49 -21.80
N LYS A 68 0.43 10.05 -22.95
CA LYS A 68 -0.99 10.29 -23.25
C LYS A 68 -1.60 9.23 -24.16
N SER A 69 -0.77 8.35 -24.72
CA SER A 69 -1.23 7.26 -25.57
C SER A 69 -1.90 6.21 -24.69
N GLU A 70 -3.17 5.92 -24.98
CA GLU A 70 -3.92 4.88 -24.30
C GLU A 70 -3.40 3.49 -24.65
N ASP A 71 -2.87 3.29 -25.86
CA ASP A 71 -2.39 1.99 -26.35
C ASP A 71 -0.91 1.72 -26.05
N ASP A 72 -0.24 2.58 -25.29
CA ASP A 72 1.18 2.40 -24.96
C ASP A 72 1.37 1.12 -24.11
N PRO A 73 2.05 0.07 -24.63
CA PRO A 73 2.21 -1.20 -23.92
C PRO A 73 3.07 -1.06 -22.65
N PHE A 74 3.88 0.00 -22.55
CA PHE A 74 4.69 0.29 -21.36
C PHE A 74 3.92 1.01 -20.26
N SER A 75 2.63 1.30 -20.48
CA SER A 75 1.70 1.86 -19.49
C SER A 75 0.84 0.79 -18.78
N VAL A 76 0.92 -0.45 -19.23
CA VAL A 76 0.23 -1.60 -18.63
C VAL A 76 1.05 -2.12 -17.45
N LEU A 77 0.47 -2.04 -16.26
CA LEU A 77 1.14 -2.32 -14.99
C LEU A 77 0.46 -3.48 -14.25
N GLU A 78 1.27 -4.37 -13.70
CA GLU A 78 0.86 -5.36 -12.74
C GLU A 78 1.10 -4.82 -11.33
N ILE A 79 0.04 -4.72 -10.52
CA ILE A 79 0.11 -4.32 -9.12
C ILE A 79 -0.10 -5.58 -8.28
N THR A 80 0.87 -5.91 -7.44
CA THR A 80 0.84 -7.07 -6.56
C THR A 80 0.88 -6.60 -5.11
N SER A 81 -0.08 -7.05 -4.29
CA SER A 81 -0.01 -6.87 -2.84
C SER A 81 1.13 -7.70 -2.26
N VAL A 82 2.04 -7.07 -1.52
CA VAL A 82 3.18 -7.75 -0.88
C VAL A 82 3.14 -7.68 0.65
N ASP A 83 2.32 -6.79 1.20
CA ASP A 83 2.00 -6.66 2.63
C ASP A 83 0.76 -5.76 2.74
N VAL A 84 0.18 -5.63 3.92
CA VAL A 84 -0.99 -4.78 4.21
C VAL A 84 -0.72 -3.33 3.79
N GLY A 85 -1.35 -2.92 2.68
CA GLY A 85 -1.21 -1.58 2.11
C GLY A 85 0.15 -1.31 1.44
N ILE A 86 0.98 -2.33 1.22
CA ILE A 86 2.23 -2.24 0.47
C ILE A 86 2.09 -3.06 -0.81
N VAL A 87 2.44 -2.43 -1.93
CA VAL A 87 2.38 -3.04 -3.25
C VAL A 87 3.73 -3.01 -3.94
N ALA A 88 3.94 -3.97 -4.82
CA ALA A 88 4.92 -3.92 -5.90
C ALA A 88 4.20 -3.57 -7.20
N ILE A 89 4.79 -2.70 -8.02
CA ILE A 89 4.21 -2.30 -9.32
C ILE A 89 5.23 -2.63 -10.39
N ARG A 90 4.88 -3.52 -11.31
CA ARG A 90 5.73 -3.99 -12.41
C ARG A 90 5.15 -3.55 -13.75
N GLY A 91 5.96 -2.93 -14.60
CA GLY A 91 5.57 -2.66 -15.99
C GLY A 91 5.63 -3.96 -16.79
N LEU A 92 4.51 -4.41 -17.34
CA LEU A 92 4.46 -5.68 -18.07
C LEU A 92 5.26 -5.61 -19.37
N GLY A 93 5.16 -4.50 -20.12
CA GLY A 93 5.91 -4.32 -21.37
C GLY A 93 7.44 -4.17 -21.21
N SER A 94 7.92 -3.69 -20.06
CA SER A 94 9.37 -3.52 -19.81
C SER A 94 9.96 -4.56 -18.88
N ASN A 95 9.13 -5.31 -18.16
CA ASN A 95 9.53 -6.23 -17.09
C ASN A 95 10.39 -5.57 -16.00
N LEU A 96 10.07 -4.31 -15.67
CA LEU A 96 10.77 -3.54 -14.64
C LEU A 96 9.81 -3.13 -13.52
N TYR A 97 10.30 -3.11 -12.28
CA TYR A 97 9.55 -2.63 -11.12
C TYR A 97 9.66 -1.11 -10.97
N LEU A 98 8.54 -0.45 -10.72
CA LEU A 98 8.53 0.95 -10.32
C LEU A 98 9.21 1.10 -8.97
N ALA A 99 10.26 1.93 -8.93
CA ALA A 99 11.08 2.09 -7.74
C ALA A 99 11.34 3.55 -7.40
N ILE A 100 11.42 3.85 -6.10
CA ILE A 100 11.89 5.12 -5.56
C ILE A 100 13.24 4.87 -4.90
N SER A 101 14.30 5.50 -5.41
CA SER A 101 15.62 5.43 -4.76
C SER A 101 15.65 6.21 -3.44
N LYS A 102 16.62 5.93 -2.58
CA LYS A 102 16.90 6.71 -1.34
C LYS A 102 17.04 8.23 -1.58
N LYS A 103 17.51 8.65 -2.77
CA LYS A 103 17.62 10.07 -3.17
C LYS A 103 16.29 10.67 -3.68
N GLY A 104 15.23 9.86 -3.79
CA GLY A 104 13.90 10.22 -4.26
C GLY A 104 13.76 10.26 -5.78
N ARG A 105 14.63 9.59 -6.55
CA ARG A 105 14.47 9.44 -8.01
C ARG A 105 13.56 8.26 -8.31
N LEU A 106 12.62 8.45 -9.24
CA LEU A 106 11.83 7.39 -9.86
C LEU A 106 12.65 6.72 -10.96
N TYR A 107 12.56 5.39 -11.04
CA TYR A 107 13.22 4.58 -12.06
C TYR A 107 12.56 3.20 -12.14
N GLY A 108 12.79 2.50 -13.24
CA GLY A 108 12.48 1.08 -13.40
C GLY A 108 13.64 0.23 -12.89
N ALA A 109 13.39 -0.60 -11.88
CA ALA A 109 14.36 -1.52 -11.31
C ALA A 109 14.23 -2.91 -11.96
N ARG A 110 15.36 -3.50 -12.37
CA ARG A 110 15.40 -4.88 -12.87
C ARG A 110 15.17 -5.90 -11.75
N ASN A 111 15.83 -5.68 -10.62
CA ASN A 111 15.75 -6.55 -9.47
C ASN A 111 14.73 -5.99 -8.47
N TYR A 112 13.82 -6.85 -8.02
CA TYR A 112 12.91 -6.52 -6.94
C TYR A 112 13.68 -6.28 -5.63
N GLY A 113 13.15 -5.40 -4.77
CA GLY A 113 13.76 -5.08 -3.48
C GLY A 113 13.14 -3.86 -2.82
N LEU A 114 13.77 -3.36 -1.75
CA LEU A 114 13.21 -2.32 -0.87
C LEU A 114 12.79 -1.02 -1.60
N ASN A 115 13.47 -0.66 -2.69
CA ASN A 115 13.10 0.53 -3.47
C ASN A 115 11.73 0.38 -4.17
N CYS A 116 11.26 -0.85 -4.38
CA CYS A 116 10.05 -1.20 -5.11
C CYS A 116 8.82 -1.35 -4.21
N HIS A 117 8.99 -1.33 -2.88
CA HIS A 117 7.88 -1.40 -1.93
C HIS A 117 7.20 -0.03 -1.85
N LEU A 118 5.97 0.03 -2.34
CA LEU A 118 5.18 1.25 -2.40
C LEU A 118 3.97 1.12 -1.48
N LYS A 119 3.85 2.05 -0.53
CA LYS A 119 2.66 2.18 0.30
C LYS A 119 1.53 2.80 -0.54
N GLU A 120 0.51 2.02 -0.81
CA GLU A 120 -0.70 2.45 -1.50
C GLU A 120 -1.71 3.00 -0.48
N ARG A 121 -2.34 4.12 -0.82
CA ARG A 121 -3.47 4.69 -0.06
C ARG A 121 -4.48 5.33 -0.97
N ILE A 122 -5.76 5.12 -0.68
CA ILE A 122 -6.86 5.86 -1.27
C ILE A 122 -6.96 7.22 -0.56
N GLU A 123 -7.08 8.27 -1.35
CA GLU A 123 -7.27 9.65 -0.90
C GLU A 123 -8.76 10.02 -0.91
N GLU A 124 -9.11 11.08 -0.19
CA GLU A 124 -10.50 11.55 -0.04
C GLU A 124 -11.17 11.90 -1.38
N ASN A 125 -10.37 12.22 -2.41
CA ASN A 125 -10.86 12.51 -3.76
C ASN A 125 -11.00 11.27 -4.66
N GLY A 126 -10.83 10.07 -4.11
CA GLY A 126 -10.95 8.79 -4.82
C GLY A 126 -9.71 8.38 -5.62
N TYR A 127 -8.64 9.19 -5.64
CA TYR A 127 -7.36 8.80 -6.26
C TYR A 127 -6.48 8.04 -5.28
N ASN A 128 -5.54 7.25 -5.79
CA ASN A 128 -4.52 6.60 -4.99
C ASN A 128 -3.23 7.43 -4.94
N THR A 129 -2.52 7.35 -3.82
CA THR A 129 -1.11 7.75 -3.72
C THR A 129 -0.22 6.54 -3.52
N TYR A 130 1.01 6.63 -4.05
CA TYR A 130 2.03 5.61 -3.89
C TYR A 130 3.29 6.24 -3.29
N ALA A 131 3.58 5.91 -2.04
CA ALA A 131 4.75 6.41 -1.32
C ALA A 131 5.81 5.31 -1.18
N SER A 132 7.10 5.66 -1.10
CA SER A 132 8.10 4.68 -0.68
C SER A 132 7.76 4.18 0.73
N ALA A 133 7.72 2.85 0.90
CA ALA A 133 7.53 2.23 2.20
C ALA A 133 8.76 2.46 3.11
N HIS A 134 9.95 2.44 2.52
CA HIS A 134 11.23 2.50 3.25
C HIS A 134 11.84 3.90 3.29
N TRP A 135 11.81 4.65 2.19
CA TRP A 135 12.56 5.91 2.09
C TRP A 135 11.74 7.14 2.45
N ARG A 136 12.30 7.94 3.36
CA ARG A 136 11.73 9.21 3.82
C ARG A 136 12.78 10.31 3.79
N LYS A 137 12.36 11.56 3.55
CA LYS A 137 13.23 12.73 3.76
C LYS A 137 12.88 13.36 5.11
N ARG A 138 13.80 13.28 6.07
CA ARG A 138 13.57 13.64 7.47
C ARG A 138 12.44 12.77 8.05
N LYS A 139 11.21 13.28 8.07
CA LYS A 139 10.01 12.54 8.49
C LYS A 139 8.90 12.55 7.42
N ARG A 140 9.21 13.00 6.20
CA ARG A 140 8.25 13.13 5.11
C ARG A 140 8.38 11.95 4.14
N GLN A 141 7.25 11.32 3.83
CA GLN A 141 7.17 10.28 2.80
C GLN A 141 7.59 10.84 1.43
N MET A 142 8.14 9.98 0.59
CA MET A 142 8.45 10.29 -0.80
C MET A 142 7.43 9.62 -1.70
N PHE A 143 6.83 10.37 -2.63
CA PHE A 143 5.73 9.90 -3.46
C PHE A 143 6.16 9.72 -4.91
N VAL A 144 5.59 8.72 -5.58
CA VAL A 144 5.49 8.68 -7.03
C VAL A 144 4.71 9.90 -7.49
N ALA A 145 5.18 10.58 -8.53
CA ALA A 145 4.52 11.76 -9.06
C ALA A 145 4.96 12.10 -10.47
N LEU A 146 4.01 12.64 -11.23
CA LEU A 146 4.24 13.21 -12.55
C LEU A 146 3.96 14.72 -12.51
N SER A 147 4.80 15.50 -13.18
CA SER A 147 4.58 16.93 -13.36
C SER A 147 3.42 17.20 -14.31
N PRO A 148 2.92 18.44 -14.42
CA PRO A 148 1.96 18.84 -15.46
C PRO A 148 2.42 18.54 -16.90
N HIS A 149 3.71 18.29 -17.12
CA HIS A 149 4.30 17.97 -18.43
C HIS A 149 4.64 16.47 -18.56
N GLY A 150 4.10 15.60 -17.70
CA GLY A 150 4.34 14.16 -17.74
C GLY A 150 5.76 13.74 -17.32
N ARG A 151 6.55 14.65 -16.72
CA ARG A 151 7.92 14.33 -16.28
C ARG A 151 7.91 13.75 -14.85
N PRO A 152 8.75 12.74 -14.54
CA PRO A 152 8.85 12.23 -13.18
C PRO A 152 9.37 13.31 -12.23
N GLN A 153 8.68 13.51 -11.11
CA GLN A 153 9.15 14.43 -10.07
C GLN A 153 9.99 13.68 -9.03
N ARG A 154 10.98 14.36 -8.43
CA ARG A 154 11.73 13.78 -7.32
C ARG A 154 10.83 13.64 -6.10
N GLY A 155 10.58 12.41 -5.62
CA GLY A 155 9.63 12.11 -4.55
C GLY A 155 9.85 12.91 -3.26
N ARG A 156 11.09 13.31 -2.97
CA ARG A 156 11.44 14.18 -1.82
C ARG A 156 10.84 15.60 -1.86
N ARG A 157 10.42 16.07 -3.03
CA ARG A 157 9.79 17.40 -3.22
C ARG A 157 8.28 17.35 -2.99
N ASN A 158 7.66 16.18 -3.13
CA ASN A 158 6.22 16.04 -3.18
C ASN A 158 5.59 15.85 -1.79
N ARG A 159 4.30 16.10 -1.71
CA ARG A 159 3.46 15.88 -0.52
C ARG A 159 2.22 15.12 -0.93
N ARG A 160 1.62 14.38 0.00
CA ARG A 160 0.38 13.62 -0.20
C ARG A 160 -0.77 14.47 -0.78
N LYS A 161 -0.89 15.72 -0.33
CA LYS A 161 -1.92 16.65 -0.80
C LYS A 161 -1.67 17.22 -2.21
N ASN A 162 -0.48 17.02 -2.77
CA ASN A 162 -0.18 17.51 -4.12
C ASN A 162 -0.86 16.59 -5.13
N THR A 163 -1.69 17.14 -6.01
CA THR A 163 -2.37 16.40 -7.08
C THR A 163 -1.39 15.70 -8.04
N SER A 164 -0.14 16.19 -8.15
CA SER A 164 0.91 15.49 -8.92
C SER A 164 1.23 14.08 -8.42
N THR A 165 0.83 13.73 -7.18
CA THR A 165 1.03 12.40 -6.58
C THR A 165 -0.18 11.47 -6.70
N HIS A 166 -1.28 11.95 -7.30
CA HIS A 166 -2.56 11.26 -7.35
C HIS A 166 -2.69 10.48 -8.66
N PHE A 167 -3.06 9.21 -8.55
CA PHE A 167 -3.23 8.30 -9.68
C PHE A 167 -4.52 7.50 -9.53
N LEU A 168 -5.30 7.42 -10.59
CA LEU A 168 -6.49 6.59 -10.68
C LEU A 168 -6.10 5.23 -11.30
N PRO A 169 -6.25 4.10 -10.58
CA PRO A 169 -6.07 2.78 -11.17
C PRO A 169 -7.26 2.44 -12.08
N ILE A 170 -6.98 2.26 -13.38
CA ILE A 170 -7.97 1.91 -14.41
C ILE A 170 -7.81 0.42 -14.73
N ALA A 171 -8.92 -0.33 -14.73
CA ALA A 171 -8.95 -1.72 -15.15
C ALA A 171 -8.66 -1.88 -16.65
N LEU A 172 -7.98 -2.97 -17.01
CA LEU A 172 -7.75 -3.39 -18.39
C LEU A 172 -8.77 -4.44 -18.80
#